data_AF-A0A939RC10-F1
#
_entry.id   AF-A0A939RC10-F1
#
_cell.length_a   1.000
_cell.length_b   1.000
_cell.length_c   1.000
_cell.angle_alpha   90.00
_cell.angle_beta   90.00
_cell.angle_gamma   90.00
#
_symmetry.space_group_name_H-M   'P 1'
#
loop_
_entity.id
_entity.type
_entity.pdbx_description
1 polymer ?
#
loop_
_entity_poly.entity_id
_entity_poly.type
_entity_poly.pdbx_seq_one_letter_code
_entity_poly.pdbx_strand_id
1 'polypeptide(L)'
;MADSLYDYLKAYAAQEKTPMHMPGHKRKANPYAPDLPFRYDLTEIPGTDNLHRPEGIIRNMCRRAAALWGAVEAFPLVNGSTAGILASIAAAGLPESTSAALILVSSFIAFSSLLVVWLL
;
A
#
# COMPACT_ATOMS: atom_id res chain seq x y z
N MET A 1 -6.14 -11.84 18.95
CA MET A 1 -6.02 -11.58 17.50
C MET A 1 -5.39 -10.20 17.37
N ALA A 2 -4.41 -9.98 16.50
CA ALA A 2 -3.74 -8.67 16.42
C ALA A 2 -4.75 -7.60 15.95
N ASP A 3 -4.83 -6.47 16.67
CA ASP A 3 -5.77 -5.40 16.35
C ASP A 3 -5.29 -4.58 15.16
N SER A 4 -3.97 -4.39 14.99
CA SER A 4 -3.41 -3.65 13.86
C SER A 4 -2.52 -4.52 12.95
N LEU A 5 -2.35 -4.09 11.69
CA LEU A 5 -1.38 -4.70 10.77
C LEU A 5 0.04 -4.64 11.33
N TYR A 6 0.37 -3.56 12.05
CA TYR A 6 1.67 -3.41 12.69
C TYR A 6 1.90 -4.46 13.78
N ASP A 7 0.92 -4.68 14.66
CA ASP A 7 1.02 -5.69 15.72
C ASP A 7 1.15 -7.10 15.15
N TYR A 8 0.45 -7.34 14.03
CA TYR A 8 0.56 -8.59 13.30
C TYR A 8 1.99 -8.80 12.75
N LEU A 9 2.58 -7.80 12.10
CA LEU A 9 3.95 -7.87 11.59
C LEU A 9 4.97 -8.04 12.73
N LYS A 10 4.75 -7.35 13.86
CA LYS A 10 5.57 -7.47 15.06
C LYS A 10 5.51 -8.88 15.66
N ALA A 11 4.30 -9.44 15.78
CA ALA A 11 4.11 -10.79 16.28
C ALA A 11 4.68 -11.84 15.32
N TYR A 12 4.58 -11.63 14.00
CA TYR A 12 5.17 -12.52 13.00
C TYR A 12 6.70 -12.49 13.06
N ALA A 13 7.31 -11.31 13.14
CA ALA A 13 8.76 -11.15 13.23
C ALA A 13 9.36 -11.82 14.48
N ALA A 14 8.58 -11.97 15.56
CA ALA A 14 9.00 -12.65 16.79
C ALA A 14 9.03 -14.19 16.67
N GLN A 15 8.48 -14.80 15.62
CA GLN A 15 8.33 -16.27 15.54
C GLN A 15 9.61 -17.05 15.19
N GLU A 16 10.80 -16.43 15.20
CA GLU A 16 12.12 -17.05 14.88
C GLU A 16 12.13 -18.03 13.68
N LYS A 17 11.27 -17.80 12.68
CA LYS A 17 11.22 -18.62 11.46
C LYS A 17 12.38 -18.25 10.55
N THR A 18 13.18 -19.24 10.14
CA THR A 18 14.22 -19.06 9.12
C THR A 18 13.59 -18.70 7.77
N PRO A 19 13.80 -17.49 7.24
CA PRO A 19 13.20 -17.09 5.96
C PRO A 19 13.95 -17.75 4.81
N MET A 20 13.32 -18.73 4.16
CA MET A 20 13.85 -19.33 2.93
C MET A 20 13.29 -18.65 1.66
N HIS A 21 12.27 -17.80 1.81
CA HIS A 21 11.65 -17.03 0.73
C HIS A 21 12.37 -15.72 0.45
N MET A 22 11.92 -15.01 -0.59
CA MET A 22 12.23 -13.60 -0.80
C MET A 22 11.75 -12.75 0.38
N PRO A 23 12.34 -11.56 0.61
CA PRO A 23 13.46 -10.92 -0.12
C PRO A 23 14.85 -11.47 0.23
N GLY A 24 15.85 -11.20 -0.62
CA GLY A 24 17.20 -11.77 -0.53
C GLY A 24 18.02 -11.39 0.72
N HIS A 25 17.71 -10.26 1.37
CA HIS A 25 18.37 -9.85 2.62
C HIS A 25 17.88 -10.65 3.84
N LYS A 26 16.89 -11.55 3.69
CA LYS A 26 16.47 -12.52 4.71
C LYS A 26 16.14 -11.90 6.07
N ARG A 27 15.50 -10.73 6.08
CA ARG A 27 15.11 -9.96 7.29
C ARG A 27 16.28 -9.48 8.15
N LYS A 28 17.52 -9.58 7.64
CA LYS A 28 18.70 -9.02 8.28
C LYS A 28 18.79 -7.53 7.96
N ALA A 29 19.26 -6.75 8.92
CA ALA A 29 19.53 -5.33 8.71
C ALA A 29 20.62 -5.16 7.64
N ASN A 30 20.43 -4.18 6.76
CA ASN A 30 21.47 -3.77 5.84
C ASN A 30 22.45 -2.84 6.58
N PRO A 31 23.77 -3.13 6.62
CA PRO A 31 24.77 -2.25 7.22
C PRO A 31 24.77 -0.82 6.66
N TYR A 32 24.35 -0.65 5.40
CA TYR A 32 24.28 0.65 4.72
C TYR A 32 22.96 1.40 4.94
N ALA A 33 21.98 0.79 5.61
CA ALA A 33 20.68 1.40 5.90
C ALA A 33 20.09 0.86 7.22
N PRO A 34 20.80 1.01 8.37
CA PRO A 34 20.43 0.35 9.62
C PRO A 34 19.05 0.75 10.17
N ASP A 35 18.56 1.92 9.80
CA ASP A 35 17.28 2.47 10.28
C ASP A 35 16.05 1.88 9.56
N LEU A 36 16.25 1.19 8.44
CA LEU A 36 15.14 0.59 7.70
C LEU A 36 14.62 -0.68 8.40
N PRO A 37 13.29 -0.86 8.54
CA PRO A 37 12.70 -1.95 9.28
C PRO A 37 12.66 -3.26 8.47
N PHE A 38 13.80 -3.76 8.00
CA PHE A 38 13.93 -4.99 7.19
C PHE A 38 13.29 -6.23 7.80
N ARG A 39 13.11 -6.26 9.13
CA ARG A 39 12.43 -7.35 9.83
C ARG A 39 10.96 -7.51 9.46
N TYR A 40 10.33 -6.45 8.95
CA TYR A 40 8.93 -6.43 8.54
C TYR A 40 8.75 -6.58 7.03
N ASP A 41 9.86 -6.70 6.28
CA ASP A 41 9.82 -6.94 4.85
C ASP A 41 9.43 -8.41 4.60
N LEU A 42 8.16 -8.59 4.29
CA LEU A 42 7.50 -9.86 4.07
C LEU A 42 6.77 -9.78 2.74
N THR A 43 6.88 -10.84 1.95
CA THR A 43 6.04 -11.05 0.77
C THR A 43 4.87 -11.95 1.11
N GLU A 44 4.08 -12.34 0.11
CA GLU A 44 2.92 -13.23 0.23
C GLU A 44 3.34 -14.68 0.48
N ILE A 45 3.93 -14.95 1.64
CA ILE A 45 4.37 -16.27 2.08
C ILE A 45 3.27 -16.98 2.89
N PRO A 46 3.33 -18.32 3.03
CA PRO A 46 2.38 -19.05 3.86
C PRO A 46 2.31 -18.50 5.29
N GLY A 47 1.08 -18.18 5.72
CA GLY A 47 0.80 -17.57 7.01
C GLY A 47 0.83 -16.04 7.03
N THR A 48 1.10 -15.40 5.88
CA THR A 48 0.92 -13.94 5.65
C THR A 48 -0.21 -13.66 4.67
N ASP A 49 -0.79 -12.46 4.75
CA ASP A 49 -1.90 -12.03 3.89
C ASP A 49 -1.38 -11.47 2.56
N ASN A 50 -2.23 -11.43 1.53
CA ASN A 50 -1.88 -10.96 0.20
C ASN A 50 -2.48 -9.57 -0.05
N LEU A 51 -1.65 -8.60 -0.44
CA LEU A 51 -2.10 -7.23 -0.67
C LEU A 51 -3.06 -7.10 -1.87
N HIS A 52 -2.82 -7.85 -2.94
CA HIS A 52 -3.63 -7.84 -4.17
C HIS A 52 -4.95 -8.59 -4.01
N ARG A 53 -5.01 -9.54 -3.06
CA ARG A 53 -6.21 -10.30 -2.74
C ARG A 53 -6.31 -10.49 -1.22
N PRO A 54 -6.74 -9.46 -0.49
CA PRO A 54 -6.73 -9.49 0.96
C PRO A 54 -7.86 -10.38 1.50
N GLU A 55 -7.49 -11.37 2.29
CA GLU A 55 -8.45 -12.30 2.91
C GLU A 55 -8.44 -12.23 4.45
N GLY A 56 -7.33 -11.77 5.04
CA GLY A 56 -7.11 -11.72 6.48
C GLY A 56 -7.05 -10.31 7.06
N ILE A 57 -5.92 -9.98 7.69
CA ILE A 57 -5.73 -8.74 8.44
C ILE A 57 -5.78 -7.49 7.55
N ILE A 58 -5.34 -7.59 6.30
CA ILE A 58 -5.41 -6.49 5.34
C ILE A 58 -6.88 -6.22 5.01
N ARG A 59 -7.70 -7.27 4.85
CA ARG A 59 -9.15 -7.12 4.60
C ARG A 59 -9.86 -6.45 5.77
N ASN A 60 -9.49 -6.81 7.00
CA ASN A 60 -10.03 -6.17 8.20
C ASN A 60 -9.61 -4.69 8.29
N MET A 61 -8.36 -4.38 7.95
CA MET A 61 -7.88 -3.01 7.84
C MET A 61 -8.70 -2.21 6.80
N CYS A 62 -8.93 -2.76 5.61
CA CYS A 62 -9.77 -2.13 4.58
C CYS A 62 -11.18 -1.82 5.08
N ARG A 63 -11.83 -2.78 5.76
CA ARG A 63 -13.17 -2.58 6.34
C ARG A 63 -13.21 -1.45 7.36
N ARG A 64 -12.20 -1.36 8.23
CA ARG A 64 -12.08 -0.26 9.19
C ARG A 64 -11.87 1.08 8.50
N ALA A 65 -11.03 1.14 7.47
CA ALA A 65 -10.80 2.35 6.70
C ALA A 65 -12.07 2.82 5.98
N ALA A 66 -12.83 1.89 5.38
CA ALA A 66 -14.12 2.18 4.75
C ALA A 66 -15.13 2.74 5.76
N ALA A 67 -15.25 2.12 6.94
CA ALA A 67 -16.13 2.58 8.00
C ALA A 67 -15.72 3.97 8.53
N LEU A 68 -14.42 4.22 8.70
CA LEU A 68 -13.90 5.51 9.15
C LEU A 68 -14.25 6.66 8.19
N TRP A 69 -14.14 6.40 6.89
CA TRP A 69 -14.38 7.42 5.85
C TRP A 69 -15.80 7.42 5.28
N GLY A 70 -16.69 6.55 5.78
CA GLY A 70 -18.05 6.43 5.25
C GLY A 70 -18.09 5.94 3.79
N ALA A 71 -17.06 5.23 3.35
CA ALA A 71 -16.97 4.68 2.00
C ALA A 71 -17.59 3.28 1.92
N VAL A 72 -18.02 2.88 0.73
CA VAL A 72 -18.52 1.51 0.47
C VAL A 72 -17.39 0.49 0.61
N GLU A 73 -16.23 0.79 0.00
CA GLU A 73 -15.00 0.00 0.12
C GLU A 73 -13.79 0.93 0.19
N ALA A 74 -12.69 0.43 0.74
CA ALA A 74 -11.42 1.14 0.82
C ALA A 74 -10.27 0.19 0.46
N PHE A 75 -9.32 0.68 -0.33
CA PHE A 75 -8.19 -0.09 -0.82
C PHE A 75 -6.87 0.60 -0.45
N PRO A 76 -5.89 -0.12 0.13
CA PRO A 76 -4.56 0.42 0.37
C PRO A 76 -3.82 0.64 -0.96
N LEU A 77 -3.10 1.77 -1.05
CA LEU A 77 -2.27 2.11 -2.20
C LEU A 77 -0.82 2.30 -1.75
N VAL A 78 0.10 1.54 -2.35
CA VAL A 78 1.55 1.62 -2.06
C VAL A 78 2.30 2.53 -3.03
N ASN A 79 1.72 2.84 -4.19
CA ASN A 79 2.31 3.66 -5.25
C ASN A 79 1.78 5.10 -5.27
N GLY A 80 1.23 5.57 -4.14
CA GLY A 80 0.67 6.91 -4.01
C GLY A 80 -0.68 7.13 -4.71
N SER A 81 -1.15 8.38 -4.69
CA SER A 81 -2.46 8.78 -5.20
C SER A 81 -2.56 8.68 -6.73
N THR A 82 -1.49 8.99 -7.47
CA THR A 82 -1.46 8.90 -8.93
C THR A 82 -1.84 7.50 -9.42
N ALA A 83 -1.24 6.46 -8.83
CA ALA A 83 -1.58 5.08 -9.16
C ALA A 83 -3.04 4.75 -8.83
N GLY A 84 -3.58 5.31 -7.74
CA GLY A 84 -4.98 5.16 -7.37
C GLY A 84 -5.96 5.80 -8.36
N ILE A 85 -5.65 7.01 -8.83
CA ILE A 85 -6.46 7.71 -9.85
C ILE A 85 -6.45 6.92 -11.16
N LEU A 86 -5.27 6.49 -11.62
CA LEU A 86 -5.15 5.67 -12.83
C LEU A 86 -5.92 4.36 -12.71
N ALA A 87 -5.81 3.67 -11.55
CA ALA A 87 -6.57 2.45 -11.29
C ALA A 87 -8.08 2.69 -11.30
N SER A 88 -8.56 3.82 -10.75
CA SER A 88 -9.98 4.17 -10.72
C SER A 88 -10.52 4.45 -12.13
N ILE A 89 -9.77 5.19 -12.95
CA ILE A 89 -10.13 5.48 -14.34
C ILE A 89 -10.18 4.19 -15.17
N ALA A 90 -9.18 3.32 -15.01
CA ALA A 90 -9.12 2.04 -15.70
C ALA A 90 -10.28 1.12 -15.29
N ALA A 91 -10.63 1.08 -14.00
CA ALA A 91 -11.74 0.26 -13.51
C ALA A 91 -13.12 0.77 -13.95
N ALA A 92 -13.28 2.09 -14.15
CA ALA A 92 -14.53 2.68 -14.59
C ALA A 92 -14.89 2.36 -16.05
N GLY A 93 -13.95 1.83 -16.86
CA GLY A 93 -14.21 1.42 -18.23
C GLY A 93 -14.62 2.57 -19.15
N LEU A 94 -14.08 3.77 -18.92
CA LEU A 94 -14.48 4.98 -19.63
C LEU A 94 -13.94 5.00 -21.07
N PRO A 95 -14.66 5.63 -22.02
CA PRO A 95 -14.16 5.86 -23.38
C PRO A 95 -12.82 6.59 -23.36
N GLU A 96 -11.94 6.31 -24.32
CA GLU A 96 -10.57 6.89 -24.38
C GLU A 96 -10.56 8.41 -24.27
N SER A 97 -11.52 9.10 -24.89
CA SER A 97 -11.66 10.55 -24.83
C SER A 97 -11.91 11.08 -23.41
N THR A 98 -12.65 10.33 -22.59
CA THR A 98 -12.98 10.70 -21.21
C THR A 98 -11.85 10.32 -20.26
N SER A 99 -11.23 9.16 -20.47
CA SER A 99 -10.05 8.72 -19.72
C SER A 99 -8.88 9.69 -19.88
N ALA A 100 -8.61 10.16 -21.11
CA ALA A 100 -7.56 11.14 -21.37
C ALA A 100 -7.79 12.48 -20.65
N ALA A 101 -9.04 12.96 -20.61
CA ALA A 101 -9.40 14.18 -19.92
C ALA A 101 -9.16 14.08 -18.39
N LEU A 102 -9.55 12.96 -17.77
CA LEU A 102 -9.36 12.75 -16.33
C LEU A 102 -7.88 12.60 -15.95
N ILE A 103 -7.08 11.94 -16.80
CA ILE A 103 -5.62 11.84 -16.61
C ILE A 103 -4.98 13.23 -16.65
N LEU A 104 -5.35 14.06 -17.63
CA LEU A 104 -4.83 15.43 -17.74
C LEU A 104 -5.19 16.30 -16.54
N VAL A 105 -6.43 16.20 -16.03
CA VAL A 105 -6.86 16.92 -14.82
C VAL A 105 -6.09 16.45 -13.59
N SER A 106 -5.82 15.14 -13.45
CA SER A 106 -5.05 14.61 -12.33
C SER A 106 -3.59 15.10 -12.32
N SER A 107 -2.96 15.21 -13.50
CA SER A 107 -1.63 15.78 -13.66
C SER A 107 -1.59 17.26 -13.30
N PHE A 108 -2.69 17.99 -13.52
CA PHE A 108 -2.79 19.41 -13.16
C PHE A 108 -2.85 19.62 -11.64
N ILE A 109 -3.55 18.75 -10.90
CA ILE A 109 -3.57 18.78 -9.43
C ILE A 109 -2.15 18.55 -8.89
N ALA A 110 -1.43 17.56 -9.42
CA ALA A 110 -0.05 17.28 -9.03
C ALA A 110 0.90 18.46 -9.32
N PHE A 111 0.74 19.13 -10.47
CA PHE A 111 1.54 20.29 -10.84
C PHE A 111 1.24 21.51 -9.94
N SER A 112 -0.02 21.73 -9.57
CA SER A 112 -0.42 22.84 -8.68
C SER A 112 0.11 22.66 -7.25
N SER A 113 0.15 21.42 -6.74
CA SER A 113 0.72 21.15 -5.41
C SER A 113 2.23 21.39 -5.33
N LEU A 114 2.96 21.19 -6.43
CA LEU A 114 4.39 21.53 -6.53
C LEU A 114 4.61 23.05 -6.48
N LEU A 115 3.74 23.83 -7.08
CA LEU A 115 3.83 25.30 -7.08
C LEU A 115 3.57 25.90 -5.69
N VAL A 116 2.66 25.31 -4.91
CA VAL A 116 2.38 25.74 -3.52
C VAL A 116 3.54 25.40 -2.57
N VAL A 117 4.25 24.30 -2.80
CA VAL A 117 5.41 23.91 -1.98
C VAL A 117 6.67 24.75 -2.30
N TRP A 118 6.75 25.38 -3.47
CA TRP A 118 7.84 26.31 -3.82
C TRP A 118 7.58 27.77 -3.42
N LEU A 119 6.35 28.10 -2.98
CA LEU A 119 5.93 29.44 -2.56
C LEU A 119 5.84 29.59 -1.02
N LEU A 120 6.28 28.59 -0.26
CA LEU A 120 6.45 28.59 1.20
C LEU A 120 7.92 28.32 1.55
#